data_AF-A0A2D8PPW5-F1
#
_entry.id   AF-A0A2D8PPW5-F1
#
_cell.length_a   1.000
_cell.length_b   1.000
_cell.length_c   1.000
_cell.angle_alpha   90.00
_cell.angle_beta   90.00
_cell.angle_gamma   90.00
#
_symmetry.space_group_name_H-M   'P 1'
#
loop_
_entity.id
_entity.type
_entity.pdbx_description
1 polymer ?
#
loop_
_entity_poly.entity_id
_entity_poly.type
_entity_poly.pdbx_seq_one_letter_code
_entity_poly.pdbx_strand_id
1 'polypeptide(L)'
;MDGDSAITPETAVKPISSGAEYIETLRGRGLKVYLFGDLVDEPVDHPMIRPSINAVAKTYDLANENPDLASAKSSICGKTVNRFLHVTESVDDVVMQNRMQRKLGQLTGTCFQRCVGM
;
A
#
# COMPACT_ATOMS: atom_id res chain seq x y z
N MET A 1 -24.96 -11.83 -22.38
CA MET A 1 -25.62 -10.58 -22.81
C MET A 1 -26.44 -10.19 -21.59
N ASP A 2 -25.96 -9.32 -20.70
CA ASP A 2 -25.55 -7.95 -20.98
C ASP A 2 -24.53 -7.37 -19.98
N GLY A 3 -23.65 -6.50 -20.50
CA GLY A 3 -22.95 -5.40 -19.81
C GLY A 3 -21.87 -5.81 -18.80
N ASP A 4 -20.65 -6.16 -19.22
CA ASP A 4 -19.61 -5.19 -19.60
C ASP A 4 -19.89 -3.75 -19.13
N SER A 5 -19.81 -3.53 -17.81
CA SER A 5 -19.65 -2.18 -17.27
C SER A 5 -18.20 -1.76 -17.50
N ALA A 6 -17.93 -1.33 -18.73
CA ALA A 6 -16.71 -0.64 -19.08
C ALA A 6 -16.49 0.52 -18.09
N ILE A 7 -15.36 0.48 -17.39
CA ILE A 7 -14.90 1.55 -16.50
C ILE A 7 -14.67 2.78 -17.38
N THR A 8 -15.59 3.74 -17.33
CA THR A 8 -15.48 4.99 -18.09
C THR A 8 -14.36 5.88 -17.54
N PRO A 9 -13.70 6.71 -18.36
CA PRO A 9 -12.49 7.48 -17.98
C PRO A 9 -12.74 8.60 -16.95
N GLU A 10 -14.01 8.88 -16.64
CA GLU A 10 -14.44 10.08 -15.90
C GLU A 10 -14.40 9.91 -14.36
N THR A 11 -14.13 8.71 -13.85
CA THR A 11 -13.85 8.47 -12.44
C THR A 11 -12.42 7.97 -12.26
N ALA A 12 -11.45 8.70 -12.80
CA ALA A 12 -10.04 8.43 -12.54
C ALA A 12 -9.75 8.68 -11.05
N VAL A 13 -9.92 7.64 -10.23
CA VAL A 13 -9.56 7.65 -8.82
C VAL A 13 -8.08 8.03 -8.73
N LYS A 14 -7.80 9.18 -8.10
CA LYS A 14 -6.44 9.67 -7.92
C LYS A 14 -5.63 8.57 -7.20
N PRO A 15 -4.50 8.11 -7.77
CA PRO A 15 -3.65 7.14 -7.11
C PRO A 15 -3.12 7.69 -5.79
N ILE A 16 -3.06 6.85 -4.76
CA ILE A 16 -2.43 7.19 -3.49
C ILE A 16 -0.92 7.13 -3.69
N SER A 17 -0.25 8.27 -3.52
CA SER A 17 1.16 8.42 -3.86
C SER A 17 2.08 8.54 -2.64
N SER A 18 1.56 8.96 -1.48
CA SER A 18 2.35 9.15 -0.26
C SER A 18 1.72 8.47 0.95
N GLY A 19 2.52 8.23 1.98
CA GLY A 19 2.06 7.72 3.26
C GLY A 19 1.05 8.66 3.93
N ALA A 20 1.23 9.98 3.76
CA ALA A 20 0.29 10.98 4.25
C ALA A 20 -1.08 10.88 3.56
N GLU A 21 -1.10 10.75 2.23
CA GLU A 21 -2.34 10.53 1.47
C GLU A 21 -3.01 9.21 1.90
N TYR A 22 -2.24 8.14 2.07
CA TYR A 22 -2.75 6.86 2.55
C TYR A 22 -3.44 7.00 3.90
N ILE A 23 -2.79 7.63 4.87
CA ILE A 23 -3.34 7.86 6.22
C ILE A 23 -4.65 8.67 6.13
N GLU A 24 -4.68 9.70 5.29
CA GLU A 24 -5.88 10.52 5.11
C GLU A 24 -7.04 9.70 4.53
N THR A 25 -6.77 8.80 3.58
CA THR A 25 -7.81 7.94 3.00
C THR A 25 -8.44 6.97 3.99
N LEU A 26 -7.85 6.76 5.18
CA LEU A 26 -8.38 5.87 6.22
C LEU A 26 -9.37 6.58 7.15
N ARG A 27 -9.31 7.91 7.24
CA ARG A 27 -10.14 8.71 8.14
C ARG A 27 -11.60 8.70 7.70
N GLY A 28 -12.51 8.77 8.67
CA GLY A 28 -13.94 8.95 8.39
C GLY A 28 -14.61 7.79 7.63
N ARG A 29 -13.99 6.60 7.58
CA ARG A 29 -14.55 5.42 6.90
C ARG A 29 -15.74 4.78 7.62
N GLY A 30 -16.07 5.22 8.84
CA GLY A 30 -17.15 4.62 9.65
C GLY A 30 -16.90 3.15 9.98
N LEU A 31 -15.63 2.75 10.13
CA LEU A 31 -15.26 1.38 10.46
C LEU A 31 -15.67 1.05 11.90
N LYS A 32 -16.34 -0.08 12.11
CA LYS A 32 -16.65 -0.60 13.45
C LYS A 32 -15.48 -1.43 13.96
N VAL A 33 -14.53 -0.78 14.62
CA VAL A 33 -13.34 -1.42 15.19
C VAL A 33 -13.50 -1.53 16.70
N TYR A 34 -13.40 -2.75 17.24
CA TYR A 34 -13.43 -2.99 18.68
C TYR A 34 -12.05 -3.36 19.19
N LEU A 35 -11.61 -2.75 20.30
CA LEU A 35 -10.32 -3.02 20.94
C LEU A 35 -10.53 -3.15 22.45
N PHE A 36 -10.11 -4.28 23.02
CA PHE A 36 -10.34 -4.63 24.42
C PHE A 36 -11.82 -4.55 24.88
N GLY A 37 -12.76 -4.74 23.95
CA GLY A 37 -14.20 -4.70 24.21
C GLY A 37 -14.87 -3.36 23.91
N ASP A 38 -14.09 -2.30 23.72
CA ASP A 38 -14.61 -0.95 23.45
C ASP A 38 -14.59 -0.62 21.96
N LEU A 39 -15.60 0.12 21.50
CA LEU A 39 -15.64 0.66 20.14
C LEU A 39 -14.65 1.82 20.02
N VAL A 40 -13.80 1.77 19.00
CA VAL A 40 -12.83 2.83 18.68
C VAL A 40 -13.47 3.80 17.67
N ASP A 41 -13.63 5.07 18.07
CA ASP A 41 -14.27 6.10 17.22
C ASP A 41 -13.44 6.43 15.96
N GLU A 42 -12.14 6.67 16.12
CA GLU A 42 -11.21 6.94 15.02
C GLU A 42 -9.95 6.06 15.14
N PRO A 43 -9.92 4.91 14.43
CA PRO A 43 -8.80 3.98 14.47
C PRO A 43 -7.47 4.60 14.03
N VAL A 44 -7.49 5.61 13.16
CA VAL A 44 -6.27 6.25 12.62
C VAL A 44 -5.44 6.92 13.70
N ASP A 45 -6.10 7.53 14.69
CA ASP A 45 -5.45 8.27 15.77
C ASP A 45 -5.22 7.42 17.02
N HIS A 46 -5.82 6.23 17.08
CA HIS A 46 -5.73 5.36 18.26
C HIS A 46 -4.28 4.92 18.53
N PRO A 47 -3.73 5.13 19.74
CA PRO A 47 -2.29 4.99 20.03
C PRO A 47 -1.73 3.58 19.80
N MET A 48 -2.56 2.55 19.94
CA MET A 48 -2.16 1.16 19.65
C MET A 48 -2.26 0.76 18.18
N ILE A 49 -3.11 1.44 17.40
CA ILE A 49 -3.39 1.08 15.99
C ILE A 49 -2.49 1.89 15.05
N ARG A 50 -2.28 3.16 15.38
CA ARG A 50 -1.48 4.12 14.61
C ARG A 50 -0.09 3.61 14.20
N PRO A 51 0.70 2.91 15.05
CA PRO A 51 2.00 2.40 14.65
C PRO A 51 1.93 1.41 13.46
N SER A 52 0.91 0.54 13.42
CA SER A 52 0.70 -0.38 12.30
C SER A 52 0.33 0.36 11.02
N ILE A 53 -0.51 1.40 11.12
CA ILE A 53 -0.87 2.25 9.98
C ILE A 53 0.39 2.95 9.43
N ASN A 54 1.24 3.50 10.30
CA ASN A 54 2.49 4.15 9.89
C ASN A 54 3.44 3.17 9.19
N ALA A 55 3.50 1.91 9.63
CA ALA A 55 4.31 0.89 8.97
C ALA A 55 3.83 0.63 7.53
N VAL A 56 2.51 0.59 7.30
CA VAL A 56 1.95 0.49 5.94
C VAL A 56 2.17 1.78 5.14
N ALA A 57 2.02 2.95 5.77
CA ALA A 57 2.25 4.24 5.12
C ALA A 57 3.65 4.34 4.52
N LYS A 58 4.67 3.80 5.20
CA LYS A 58 6.05 3.78 4.72
C LYS A 58 6.24 3.05 3.39
N THR A 59 5.33 2.15 3.03
CA THR A 59 5.36 1.47 1.72
C THR A 59 5.10 2.40 0.54
N TYR A 60 4.32 3.47 0.74
CA TYR A 60 4.10 4.52 -0.25
C TYR A 60 5.28 5.47 -0.28
N ASP A 61 5.76 5.91 0.88
CA ASP A 61 6.90 6.83 0.96
C ASP A 61 8.16 6.25 0.32
N LEU A 62 8.44 4.96 0.53
CA LEU A 62 9.59 4.31 -0.07
C LEU A 62 9.55 4.32 -1.61
N ALA A 63 8.36 4.25 -2.22
CA ALA A 63 8.21 4.33 -3.67
C ALA A 63 8.60 5.70 -4.24
N ASN A 64 8.47 6.77 -3.44
CA ASN A 64 8.94 8.11 -3.79
C ASN A 64 10.43 8.31 -3.46
N GLU A 65 10.87 7.83 -2.29
CA GLU A 65 12.24 7.99 -1.80
C GLU A 65 13.25 7.14 -2.58
N ASN A 66 12.85 5.95 -3.03
CA ASN A 66 13.68 5.03 -3.80
C ASN A 66 12.85 4.31 -4.89
N PRO A 67 12.54 5.01 -5.99
CA PRO A 67 11.70 4.48 -7.06
C PRO A 67 12.25 3.21 -7.69
N ASP A 68 13.56 3.09 -7.88
CA ASP A 68 14.19 1.91 -8.49
C ASP A 68 13.96 0.65 -7.64
N LEU A 69 14.00 0.80 -6.32
CA LEU A 69 13.75 -0.28 -5.38
C LEU A 69 12.27 -0.61 -5.25
N ALA A 70 11.41 0.41 -5.11
CA ALA A 70 10.03 0.25 -4.66
C ALA A 70 8.96 0.48 -5.75
N SER A 71 9.36 0.74 -6.99
CA SER A 71 8.48 0.78 -8.15
C SER A 71 8.99 -0.13 -9.26
N ALA A 72 8.09 -0.50 -10.17
CA ALA A 72 8.39 -1.25 -11.38
C ALA A 72 7.46 -0.82 -12.52
N LYS A 73 7.90 -1.01 -13.77
CA LYS A 73 7.04 -0.77 -14.94
C LYS A 73 6.15 -2.00 -15.14
N SER A 74 4.84 -1.83 -14.99
CA SER A 74 3.88 -2.90 -15.23
C SER A 74 3.69 -3.14 -16.72
N SER A 75 3.80 -4.39 -17.15
CA SER A 75 3.47 -4.84 -18.50
C SER A 75 1.96 -4.75 -18.81
N ILE A 76 1.11 -4.88 -17.79
CA ILE A 76 -0.35 -4.91 -17.91
C ILE A 76 -0.90 -3.53 -18.28
N CYS A 77 -0.43 -2.48 -17.61
CA CYS A 77 -0.94 -1.11 -17.80
C CYS A 77 0.07 -0.16 -18.45
N GLY A 78 1.32 -0.57 -18.66
CA GLY A 78 2.40 0.24 -19.21
C GLY A 78 2.92 1.35 -18.29
N LYS A 79 2.34 1.50 -17.09
CA LYS A 79 2.67 2.57 -16.12
C LYS A 79 3.68 2.06 -15.09
N THR A 80 4.43 3.00 -14.51
CA THR A 80 5.18 2.73 -13.29
C THR A 80 4.20 2.58 -12.12
N VAL A 81 4.27 1.46 -11.43
CA VAL A 81 3.44 1.13 -10.28
C VAL A 81 4.32 0.82 -9.07
N ASN A 82 3.76 0.94 -7.87
CA ASN A 82 4.41 0.42 -6.68
C ASN A 82 4.71 -1.08 -6.88
N ARG A 83 5.91 -1.53 -6.52
CA ARG A 83 6.34 -2.92 -6.74
C ARG A 83 5.45 -3.94 -6.04
N PHE A 84 4.70 -3.57 -5.00
CA PHE A 84 3.66 -4.43 -4.40
C PHE A 84 2.48 -4.75 -5.34
N LEU A 85 2.27 -3.95 -6.39
CA LEU A 85 1.23 -4.14 -7.40
C LEU A 85 1.76 -4.75 -8.69
N HIS A 86 3.09 -4.86 -8.83
CA HIS A 86 3.73 -5.42 -10.03
C HIS A 86 3.63 -6.94 -10.00
N VAL A 87 3.18 -7.52 -11.11
CA VAL A 87 3.26 -8.97 -11.32
C VAL A 87 4.71 -9.29 -11.67
N THR A 88 5.34 -10.15 -10.89
CA THR A 88 6.72 -10.57 -11.12
C THR A 88 6.85 -11.33 -12.44
N GLU A 89 7.70 -10.82 -13.35
CA GLU A 89 7.90 -11.43 -14.69
C GLU A 89 9.29 -12.03 -14.85
N SER A 90 10.18 -11.84 -13.87
CA SER A 90 11.57 -12.28 -13.93
C SER A 90 12.14 -12.63 -12.55
N VAL A 91 13.30 -13.32 -12.55
CA VAL A 91 14.06 -13.57 -11.31
C VAL A 91 14.49 -12.26 -10.66
N ASP A 92 14.84 -11.24 -11.46
CA ASP A 92 15.24 -9.94 -10.94
C ASP A 92 14.09 -9.25 -10.19
N ASP A 93 12.85 -9.35 -10.69
CA ASP A 93 11.68 -8.82 -9.98
C ASP A 93 11.50 -9.44 -8.60
N VAL A 94 11.68 -10.77 -8.48
CA VAL A 94 11.61 -11.47 -7.18
C VAL A 94 12.70 -10.96 -6.24
N VAL A 95 13.92 -10.83 -6.74
CA VAL A 95 15.07 -10.35 -5.96
C VAL A 95 14.84 -8.91 -5.51
N MET A 96 14.35 -8.04 -6.39
CA MET A 96 14.07 -6.65 -6.08
C MET A 96 12.91 -6.48 -5.11
N GLN A 97 11.86 -7.30 -5.22
CA GLN A 97 10.77 -7.35 -4.25
C GLN A 97 11.28 -7.77 -2.86
N ASN A 98 12.14 -8.79 -2.78
CA ASN A 98 12.77 -9.20 -1.53
C ASN A 98 13.63 -8.08 -0.92
N ARG A 99 14.45 -7.41 -1.73
CA ARG A 99 15.29 -6.28 -1.29
C ARG A 99 14.44 -5.13 -0.77
N MET A 100 13.35 -4.79 -1.46
CA MET A 100 12.41 -3.77 -1.03
C MET A 100 11.80 -4.13 0.33
N GLN A 101 11.31 -5.35 0.50
CA GLN A 101 10.72 -5.81 1.76
C GLN A 101 11.71 -5.83 2.92
N ARG A 102 12.97 -6.24 2.67
CA ARG A 102 14.05 -6.15 3.67
C ARG A 102 14.31 -4.71 4.09
N LYS A 103 14.33 -3.77 3.13
CA LYS A 103 14.50 -2.35 3.41
C LYS A 103 13.33 -1.80 4.24
N LEU A 104 12.10 -2.17 3.91
CA LEU A 104 10.92 -1.79 4.70
C LEU A 104 10.98 -2.34 6.13
N GLY A 105 11.41 -3.59 6.31
CA GLY A 105 11.63 -4.16 7.64
C GLY A 105 12.67 -3.37 8.45
N GLN A 106 13.77 -2.97 7.82
CA GLN A 106 14.80 -2.12 8.46
C GLN A 106 14.28 -0.73 8.84
N LEU A 107 13.42 -0.14 8.01
CA LEU A 107 12.89 1.22 8.21
C LEU A 107 11.77 1.26 9.26
N THR A 108 10.95 0.21 9.33
CA THR A 108 9.76 0.18 10.19
C THR A 108 10.00 -0.53 11.52
N GLY A 109 10.98 -1.44 11.60
CA GLY A 109 11.22 -2.26 12.79
C GLY A 109 10.05 -3.17 13.17
N THR A 110 9.07 -3.34 12.28
CA THR A 110 7.84 -4.11 12.51
C THR A 110 7.30 -4.72 11.22
N CYS A 111 6.21 -5.49 11.32
CA CYS A 111 5.47 -5.95 10.15
C CYS A 111 4.69 -4.79 9.52
N PHE A 112 4.81 -4.63 8.19
CA PHE A 112 4.10 -3.62 7.40
C PHE A 112 2.92 -4.23 6.61
N GLN A 113 2.42 -5.40 7.05
CA GLN A 113 1.20 -6.07 6.54
C GLN A 113 1.17 -6.32 5.02
N ARG A 114 2.33 -6.29 4.36
CA ARG A 114 2.54 -6.63 2.94
C ARG A 114 3.59 -7.72 2.83
N CYS A 115 3.33 -8.84 3.50
CA CYS A 115 4.21 -10.01 3.47
C CYS A 115 4.43 -10.50 2.03
N VAL A 116 5.46 -11.33 1.86
CA VAL A 116 5.75 -12.02 0.60
C VAL A 116 4.60 -12.99 0.31
N GLY A 117 3.54 -12.51 -0.32
CA GLY A 117 2.71 -13.35 -1.15
C GLY A 117 3.48 -13.57 -2.43
N MET A 118 4.10 -14.73 -2.58
CA MET A 118 4.21 -15.31 -3.91
C MET A 118 2.83 -15.79 -4.32
#